data_AF-A0A6A4GPU1-F1
#
_entry.id   AF-A0A6A4GPU1-F1
#
_cell.length_a   1.000
_cell.length_b   1.000
_cell.length_c   1.000
_cell.angle_alpha   90.00
_cell.angle_beta   90.00
_cell.angle_gamma   90.00
#
_symmetry.space_group_name_H-M   'P 1'
#
loop_
_entity.id
_entity.type
_entity.pdbx_description
1 polymer ?
#
loop_
_entity_poly.entity_id
_entity_poly.type
_entity_poly.pdbx_seq_one_letter_code
_entity_poly.pdbx_strand_id
1 'polypeptide(L)'
;MLFAYSGNNIIVTEEDYVAMFIDIDSEDFTTRIKLRVPAAIQITAEQLLREVPSPIIVSSGHAELFPRLKNVKKEAKRIRGGYQENKRKHALQNKFARSHSVYERALDVDPQNIQLWLSYTEMELKSRNVQHSRNLFNQAVTLLPRVDQLWYKDVYLEELLQNVPGTQQVFERWMQWEPNDKAWQAHIKTCARA
;
A
#
# COMPACT_ATOMS: atom_id res chain seq x y z
N MET A 1 -6.84 -21.02 8.39
CA MET A 1 -6.03 -22.24 8.60
C MET A 1 -5.32 -21.99 9.92
N LEU A 2 -5.71 -22.74 10.95
CA LEU A 2 -5.33 -22.58 12.35
C LEU A 2 -3.82 -22.76 12.58
N PHE A 3 -3.22 -21.93 13.44
CA PHE A 3 -2.09 -22.33 14.27
C PHE A 3 -2.32 -21.86 15.70
N ALA A 4 -2.62 -22.82 16.57
CA ALA A 4 -2.67 -22.65 18.01
C ALA A 4 -1.26 -22.74 18.58
N TYR A 5 -0.92 -21.88 19.56
CA TYR A 5 0.12 -22.18 20.54
C TYR A 5 -0.40 -21.92 21.95
N SER A 6 -0.29 -22.98 22.74
CA SER A 6 -0.60 -23.12 24.15
C SER A 6 0.40 -22.36 25.03
N GLY A 7 -0.07 -21.84 26.16
CA GLY A 7 0.75 -21.54 27.33
C GLY A 7 0.88 -20.05 27.68
N ASN A 8 -0.03 -19.56 28.53
CA ASN A 8 0.08 -18.48 29.54
C ASN A 8 0.90 -17.19 29.27
N ASN A 9 1.27 -16.87 28.04
CA ASN A 9 1.67 -15.52 27.68
C ASN A 9 0.45 -14.78 27.16
N ILE A 10 0.30 -13.52 27.59
CA ILE A 10 -0.65 -12.57 27.00
C ILE A 10 -0.18 -12.32 25.57
N ILE A 11 -0.55 -13.22 24.68
CA ILE A 11 -0.44 -13.07 23.23
C ILE A 11 -1.53 -12.06 22.92
N VAL A 12 -1.13 -10.85 22.52
CA VAL A 12 -2.03 -9.90 21.85
C VAL A 12 -2.69 -10.70 20.74
N THR A 13 -3.97 -11.02 20.91
CA THR A 13 -4.63 -12.00 20.07
C THR A 13 -4.80 -11.41 18.66
N GLU A 14 -4.97 -12.27 17.66
CA GLU A 14 -5.28 -11.84 16.29
C GLU A 14 -6.53 -10.92 16.26
N GLU A 15 -7.41 -11.05 17.27
CA GLU A 15 -8.58 -10.22 17.51
C GLU A 15 -8.25 -8.78 17.95
N ASP A 16 -7.21 -8.57 18.78
CA ASP A 16 -6.74 -7.23 19.17
C ASP A 16 -6.16 -6.45 17.98
N TYR A 17 -5.55 -7.16 17.03
CA TYR A 17 -5.08 -6.57 15.77
C TYR A 17 -6.24 -6.23 14.84
N VAL A 18 -7.25 -7.10 14.71
CA VAL A 18 -8.43 -6.84 13.86
C VAL A 18 -9.25 -5.67 14.37
N ALA A 19 -9.36 -5.47 15.70
CA ALA A 19 -9.98 -4.27 16.26
C ALA A 19 -9.22 -2.99 15.90
N MET A 20 -7.87 -3.04 15.86
CA MET A 20 -7.05 -1.92 15.40
C MET A 20 -7.19 -1.65 13.88
N PHE A 21 -7.61 -2.65 13.08
CA PHE A 21 -7.84 -2.53 11.63
C PHE A 21 -9.20 -1.94 11.25
N ILE A 22 -10.21 -1.95 12.14
CA ILE A 22 -11.57 -1.48 11.84
C ILE A 22 -11.72 0.04 12.05
N ASP A 23 -10.95 0.63 12.98
CA ASP A 23 -11.06 2.06 13.33
C ASP A 23 -10.31 3.01 12.35
N ILE A 24 -9.68 2.51 11.30
CA ILE A 24 -8.87 3.32 10.35
C ILE A 24 -9.73 4.00 9.26
N ASP A 25 -10.97 3.56 9.05
CA ASP A 25 -11.83 4.08 7.97
C ASP A 25 -12.81 5.19 8.39
N SER A 26 -12.78 5.66 9.65
CA SER A 26 -13.65 6.76 10.12
C SER A 26 -12.84 8.02 10.44
N GLU A 27 -13.16 9.13 9.74
CA GLU A 27 -12.61 10.49 9.85
C GLU A 27 -11.33 10.73 9.00
N ASP A 28 -11.20 11.66 8.05
CA ASP A 28 -12.00 12.80 7.63
C ASP A 28 -11.81 13.01 6.12
N PHE A 29 -12.76 12.58 5.29
CA PHE A 29 -12.91 13.23 3.99
C PHE A 29 -13.54 14.59 4.26
N THR A 30 -12.70 15.63 4.34
CA THR A 30 -13.18 17.01 4.17
C THR A 30 -13.81 17.09 2.78
N THR A 31 -15.10 16.81 2.72
CA THR A 31 -15.90 17.09 1.54
C THR A 31 -15.75 18.58 1.32
N ARG A 32 -15.05 18.99 0.25
CA ARG A 32 -15.00 20.39 -0.14
C ARG A 32 -16.46 20.81 -0.36
N ILE A 33 -17.06 21.48 0.64
CA ILE A 33 -18.42 21.97 0.56
C ILE A 33 -18.39 23.09 -0.49
N LYS A 34 -18.69 22.73 -1.75
CA LYS A 34 -18.84 23.71 -2.82
C LYS A 34 -20.13 24.47 -2.55
N LEU A 35 -20.01 25.75 -2.22
CA LEU A 35 -21.15 26.65 -2.10
C LEU A 35 -21.98 26.61 -3.38
N ARG A 36 -23.19 26.05 -3.29
CA ARG A 36 -24.12 25.92 -4.42
C ARG A 36 -25.02 27.14 -4.47
N VAL A 37 -24.42 28.30 -4.72
CA VAL A 37 -25.15 29.54 -4.98
C VAL A 37 -25.34 29.73 -6.49
N PRO A 38 -26.46 30.29 -6.96
CA PRO A 38 -26.62 30.62 -8.37
C PRO A 38 -25.53 31.60 -8.78
N ALA A 39 -24.77 31.26 -9.83
CA ALA A 39 -23.73 32.14 -10.34
C ALA A 39 -24.39 33.43 -10.87
N ALA A 40 -23.89 34.59 -10.43
CA ALA A 40 -24.44 35.89 -10.84
C ALA A 40 -24.27 36.16 -12.35
N ILE A 41 -23.27 35.52 -12.98
CA ILE A 41 -23.00 35.60 -14.42
C ILE A 41 -23.08 34.18 -14.98
N GLN A 42 -24.02 33.96 -15.89
CA GLN A 42 -24.12 32.69 -16.62
C GLN A 42 -23.10 32.69 -17.76
N ILE A 43 -22.23 31.69 -17.80
CA ILE A 43 -21.24 31.55 -18.86
C ILE A 43 -21.98 31.16 -20.15
N THR A 44 -21.94 32.03 -21.16
CA THR A 44 -22.54 31.79 -22.47
C THR A 44 -21.56 31.07 -23.39
N ALA A 45 -22.10 30.34 -24.39
CA ALA A 45 -21.27 29.60 -25.35
C ALA A 45 -20.31 30.50 -26.14
N GLU A 46 -20.72 31.74 -26.42
CA GLU A 46 -19.91 32.73 -27.12
C GLU A 46 -18.70 33.19 -26.28
N GLN A 47 -18.89 33.32 -24.97
CA GLN A 47 -17.84 33.73 -24.06
C GLN A 47 -16.75 32.66 -23.94
N LEU A 48 -17.15 31.39 -23.93
CA LEU A 48 -16.22 30.26 -24.03
C LEU A 48 -15.42 30.33 -25.34
N LEU A 49 -16.09 30.49 -26.49
CA LEU A 49 -15.43 30.50 -27.81
C LEU A 49 -14.47 31.68 -28.00
N ARG A 50 -14.71 32.80 -27.33
CA ARG A 50 -13.87 34.01 -27.41
C ARG A 50 -12.63 33.94 -26.51
N GLU A 51 -12.74 33.25 -25.37
CA GLU A 51 -11.62 33.05 -24.44
C GLU A 51 -10.72 31.88 -24.81
N VAL A 52 -11.16 30.95 -25.68
CA VAL A 52 -10.27 29.91 -26.19
C VAL A 52 -9.20 30.57 -27.07
N PRO A 53 -7.90 30.53 -26.71
CA PRO A 53 -6.85 30.93 -27.64
C PRO A 53 -7.00 30.10 -28.93
N SER A 54 -6.77 30.74 -30.09
CA SER A 54 -6.83 30.17 -31.45
C SER A 54 -6.80 28.65 -31.47
N PRO A 55 -7.76 27.96 -32.11
CA PRO A 55 -8.00 26.54 -31.94
C PRO A 55 -6.65 25.83 -31.91
N ILE A 56 -6.28 25.35 -30.72
CA ILE A 56 -5.10 24.51 -30.58
C ILE A 56 -5.29 23.48 -31.66
N ILE A 57 -4.44 23.49 -32.69
CA ILE A 57 -4.46 22.45 -33.71
C ILE A 57 -4.14 21.22 -32.89
N VAL A 58 -5.18 20.50 -32.47
CA VAL A 58 -5.06 19.34 -31.62
C VAL A 58 -4.44 18.32 -32.53
N SER A 59 -3.11 18.27 -32.48
CA SER A 59 -2.23 17.73 -33.49
C SER A 59 -2.36 16.22 -33.57
N SER A 60 -3.45 15.67 -34.11
CA SER A 60 -3.70 14.23 -34.30
C SER A 60 -3.61 13.33 -33.04
N GLY A 61 -3.05 13.80 -31.93
CA GLY A 61 -2.65 12.99 -30.77
C GLY A 61 -3.79 12.74 -29.79
N HIS A 62 -4.79 13.62 -29.71
CA HIS A 62 -5.96 13.38 -28.85
C HIS A 62 -6.81 12.20 -29.33
N ALA A 63 -6.91 11.97 -30.65
CA ALA A 63 -7.63 10.83 -31.20
C ALA A 63 -6.96 9.49 -30.84
N GLU A 64 -5.63 9.47 -30.71
CA GLU A 64 -4.87 8.28 -30.30
C GLU A 64 -4.77 8.12 -28.77
N LEU A 65 -4.86 9.22 -28.01
CA LEU A 65 -4.83 9.22 -26.54
C LEU A 65 -5.99 8.41 -25.93
N PHE A 66 -7.22 8.53 -26.47
CA PHE A 66 -8.37 7.79 -25.92
C PHE A 66 -8.27 6.26 -26.10
N PRO A 67 -7.94 5.73 -27.29
CA PRO A 67 -7.60 4.31 -27.46
C PRO A 67 -6.43 3.86 -26.59
N ARG A 68 -5.38 4.68 -26.48
CA ARG A 68 -4.19 4.36 -25.66
C ARG A 68 -4.54 4.24 -24.18
N LEU A 69 -5.33 5.15 -23.64
CA LEU A 69 -5.83 5.08 -22.25
C LEU A 69 -6.73 3.86 -22.02
N LYS A 70 -7.58 3.48 -22.98
CA LYS A 70 -8.39 2.26 -22.91
C LYS A 70 -7.52 1.01 -22.89
N ASN A 71 -6.45 0.98 -23.68
CA ASN A 71 -5.52 -0.15 -23.76
C ASN A 71 -4.69 -0.28 -22.49
N VAL A 72 -4.20 0.83 -21.92
CA VAL A 72 -3.49 0.84 -20.64
C VAL A 72 -4.39 0.35 -19.51
N LYS A 73 -5.65 0.80 -19.44
CA LYS A 73 -6.61 0.33 -18.44
C LYS A 73 -6.93 -1.16 -18.59
N LYS A 74 -7.06 -1.66 -19.83
CA LYS A 74 -7.26 -3.10 -20.09
C LYS A 74 -6.05 -3.92 -19.66
N GLU A 75 -4.84 -3.45 -19.94
CA GLU A 75 -3.62 -4.15 -19.55
C GLU A 75 -3.43 -4.15 -18.04
N ALA A 76 -3.67 -3.04 -17.36
CA ALA A 76 -3.66 -2.98 -15.90
C ALA A 76 -4.69 -3.95 -15.28
N LYS A 77 -5.89 -4.06 -15.87
CA LYS A 77 -6.90 -5.05 -15.44
C LYS A 77 -6.44 -6.49 -15.66
N ARG A 78 -5.75 -6.76 -16.78
CA ARG A 78 -5.20 -8.08 -17.10
C ARG A 78 -4.08 -8.47 -16.14
N ILE A 79 -3.19 -7.53 -15.81
CA ILE A 79 -2.11 -7.71 -14.83
C ILE A 79 -2.71 -7.92 -13.43
N ARG A 80 -3.70 -7.10 -13.03
CA ARG A 80 -4.39 -7.23 -11.74
C ARG A 80 -5.16 -8.56 -11.60
N GLY A 81 -5.85 -9.00 -12.66
CA GLY A 81 -6.52 -10.30 -12.70
C GLY A 81 -5.53 -11.46 -12.68
N GLY A 82 -4.45 -11.34 -13.47
CA GLY A 82 -3.35 -12.30 -13.48
C GLY A 82 -2.67 -12.41 -12.11
N TYR A 83 -2.51 -11.30 -11.38
CA TYR A 83 -1.97 -11.31 -10.03
C TYR A 83 -2.82 -12.14 -9.06
N GLN A 84 -4.14 -11.97 -9.04
CA GLN A 84 -5.03 -12.73 -8.14
C GLN A 84 -5.03 -14.24 -8.46
N GLU A 85 -5.07 -14.59 -9.75
CA GLU A 85 -5.00 -15.96 -10.23
C GLU A 85 -3.62 -16.59 -9.90
N ASN A 86 -2.55 -15.84 -10.14
CA ASN A 86 -1.18 -16.27 -9.87
C ASN A 86 -0.92 -16.40 -8.36
N LYS A 87 -1.44 -15.50 -7.51
CA LYS A 87 -1.35 -15.60 -6.04
C LYS A 87 -1.85 -16.96 -5.56
N ARG A 88 -3.02 -17.41 -6.06
CA ARG A 88 -3.58 -18.73 -5.75
C ARG A 88 -2.73 -19.87 -6.32
N LYS A 89 -2.26 -19.74 -7.56
CA LYS A 89 -1.52 -20.79 -8.26
C LYS A 89 -0.11 -20.99 -7.72
N HIS A 90 0.59 -19.93 -7.32
CA HIS A 90 1.94 -20.01 -6.76
C HIS A 90 1.94 -20.51 -5.32
N ALA A 91 0.91 -20.19 -4.52
CA ALA A 91 0.70 -20.78 -3.20
C ALA A 91 0.64 -22.32 -3.25
N LEU A 92 0.21 -22.89 -4.38
CA LEU A 92 0.11 -24.33 -4.60
C LEU A 92 1.33 -24.95 -5.29
N GLN A 93 2.22 -24.17 -5.92
CA GLN A 93 3.20 -24.73 -6.87
C GLN A 93 4.68 -24.55 -6.49
N ASN A 94 5.06 -23.92 -5.37
CA ASN A 94 6.46 -23.69 -4.96
C ASN A 94 7.38 -23.10 -6.06
N LYS A 95 6.81 -22.47 -7.10
CA LYS A 95 7.55 -21.85 -8.20
C LYS A 95 7.82 -20.39 -7.87
N PHE A 96 8.78 -20.16 -6.99
CA PHE A 96 9.11 -18.85 -6.42
C PHE A 96 9.75 -17.90 -7.46
N ALA A 97 10.67 -18.38 -8.31
CA ALA A 97 11.33 -17.52 -9.30
C ALA A 97 10.34 -16.85 -10.30
N ARG A 98 9.28 -17.56 -10.69
CA ARG A 98 8.23 -16.97 -11.56
C ARG A 98 7.35 -15.99 -10.80
N SER A 99 7.12 -16.17 -9.50
CA SER A 99 6.27 -15.25 -8.73
C SER A 99 6.93 -13.88 -8.55
N HIS A 100 8.26 -13.78 -8.37
CA HIS A 100 8.93 -12.47 -8.23
C HIS A 100 8.62 -11.57 -9.44
N SER A 101 8.81 -12.10 -10.66
CA SER A 101 8.50 -11.36 -11.90
C SER A 101 7.04 -10.93 -12.04
N VAL A 102 6.10 -11.60 -11.37
CA VAL A 102 4.68 -11.23 -11.36
C VAL A 102 4.44 -10.12 -10.35
N TYR A 103 5.04 -10.21 -9.17
CA TYR A 103 4.95 -9.17 -8.14
C TYR A 103 5.63 -7.87 -8.57
N GLU A 104 6.85 -7.93 -9.10
CA GLU A 104 7.55 -6.75 -9.64
C GLU A 104 6.73 -6.04 -10.71
N ARG A 105 6.21 -6.78 -11.71
CA ARG A 105 5.32 -6.19 -12.72
C ARG A 105 4.00 -5.66 -12.16
N ALA A 106 3.51 -6.23 -11.06
CA ALA A 106 2.31 -5.73 -10.41
C ALA A 106 2.62 -4.43 -9.65
N LEU A 107 3.80 -4.31 -9.04
CA LEU A 107 4.29 -3.12 -8.36
C LEU A 107 4.59 -1.99 -9.37
N ASP A 108 5.10 -2.32 -10.56
CA ASP A 108 5.27 -1.36 -11.65
C ASP A 108 3.94 -0.72 -12.09
N VAL A 109 2.83 -1.45 -11.98
CA VAL A 109 1.50 -0.97 -12.34
C VAL A 109 0.86 -0.16 -11.21
N ASP A 110 0.98 -0.63 -9.97
CA ASP A 110 0.32 -0.03 -8.81
C ASP A 110 1.17 -0.18 -7.53
N PRO A 111 2.15 0.72 -7.32
CA PRO A 111 3.05 0.66 -6.17
C PRO A 111 2.39 1.15 -4.88
N GLN A 112 1.21 1.77 -4.94
CA GLN A 112 0.49 2.27 -3.76
C GLN A 112 -0.37 1.19 -3.08
N ASN A 113 -0.53 0.04 -3.72
CA ASN A 113 -1.35 -1.03 -3.19
C ASN A 113 -0.67 -1.78 -2.03
N ILE A 114 -1.08 -1.47 -0.80
CA ILE A 114 -0.55 -2.07 0.43
C ILE A 114 -0.69 -3.61 0.42
N GLN A 115 -1.82 -4.13 -0.05
CA GLN A 115 -2.08 -5.58 -0.07
C GLN A 115 -1.12 -6.34 -0.98
N LEU A 116 -0.62 -5.67 -2.03
CA LEU A 116 0.38 -6.24 -2.94
C LEU A 116 1.73 -6.40 -2.25
N TRP A 117 2.18 -5.36 -1.54
CA TRP A 117 3.41 -5.40 -0.73
C TRP A 117 3.35 -6.51 0.32
N LEU A 118 2.26 -6.58 1.09
CA LEU A 118 2.07 -7.62 2.13
C LEU A 118 2.05 -9.03 1.55
N SER A 119 1.36 -9.24 0.44
CA SER A 119 1.30 -10.55 -0.21
C SER A 119 2.66 -10.95 -0.78
N TYR A 120 3.46 -9.97 -1.22
CA TYR A 120 4.79 -10.23 -1.75
C TYR A 120 5.75 -10.65 -0.63
N THR A 121 5.79 -9.91 0.48
CA THR A 121 6.63 -10.24 1.64
C THR A 121 6.24 -11.59 2.24
N GLU A 122 4.95 -11.89 2.38
CA GLU A 122 4.48 -13.21 2.84
C GLU A 122 4.98 -14.36 1.97
N MET A 123 5.04 -14.16 0.65
CA MET A 123 5.55 -15.16 -0.29
C MET A 123 7.05 -15.39 -0.11
N GLU A 124 7.82 -14.32 0.12
CA GLU A 124 9.27 -14.41 0.37
C GLU A 124 9.59 -15.09 1.70
N LEU A 125 8.80 -14.81 2.75
CA LEU A 125 8.93 -15.47 4.04
C LEU A 125 8.63 -16.97 3.93
N LYS A 126 7.61 -17.37 3.16
CA LYS A 126 7.34 -18.79 2.84
C LYS A 126 8.49 -19.44 2.08
N SER A 127 9.18 -18.67 1.25
CA SER A 127 10.37 -19.10 0.50
C SER A 127 11.64 -19.14 1.35
N ARG A 128 11.57 -18.72 2.62
CA ARG A 128 12.70 -18.54 3.56
C ARG A 128 13.73 -17.48 3.13
N ASN A 129 13.35 -16.56 2.23
CA ASN A 129 14.20 -15.47 1.77
C ASN A 129 14.04 -14.24 2.68
N VAL A 130 14.56 -14.32 3.89
CA VAL A 130 14.40 -13.27 4.92
C VAL A 130 15.01 -11.93 4.48
N GLN A 131 16.22 -11.96 3.89
CA GLN A 131 16.90 -10.73 3.46
C GLN A 131 16.12 -9.99 2.36
N HIS A 132 15.50 -10.71 1.43
CA HIS A 132 14.68 -10.10 0.39
C HIS A 132 13.41 -9.49 0.98
N SER A 133 12.78 -10.17 1.95
CA SER A 133 11.64 -9.61 2.68
C SER A 133 11.99 -8.30 3.41
N ARG A 134 13.16 -8.22 4.04
CA ARG A 134 13.64 -6.98 4.70
C ARG A 134 13.85 -5.85 3.69
N ASN A 135 14.43 -6.15 2.53
CA ASN A 135 14.61 -5.16 1.46
C ASN A 135 13.26 -4.65 0.95
N LEU A 136 12.28 -5.55 0.79
CA LEU A 136 10.92 -5.19 0.38
C LEU A 136 10.21 -4.30 1.40
N PHE A 137 10.29 -4.60 2.70
CA PHE A 137 9.71 -3.72 3.71
C PHE A 137 10.38 -2.36 3.75
N ASN A 138 11.71 -2.29 3.66
CA ASN A 138 12.43 -1.01 3.57
C ASN A 138 11.99 -0.18 2.35
N GLN A 139 11.82 -0.82 1.19
CA GLN A 139 11.33 -0.16 -0.01
C GLN A 139 9.87 0.30 0.17
N ALA A 140 9.00 -0.56 0.69
CA ALA A 140 7.58 -0.26 0.90
C ALA A 140 7.41 0.94 1.85
N VAL A 141 8.16 0.96 2.95
CA VAL A 141 8.15 2.04 3.95
C VAL A 141 8.70 3.35 3.37
N THR A 142 9.72 3.28 2.52
CA THR A 142 10.27 4.47 1.84
C THR A 142 9.25 5.08 0.87
N LEU A 143 8.46 4.23 0.19
CA LEU A 143 7.43 4.67 -0.74
C LEU A 143 6.15 5.14 -0.04
N LEU A 144 5.75 4.47 1.04
CA LEU A 144 4.48 4.65 1.73
C LEU A 144 4.71 4.87 3.25
N PRO A 145 5.37 5.97 3.65
CA PRO A 145 5.74 6.20 5.05
C PRO A 145 4.53 6.48 5.95
N ARG A 146 3.39 6.89 5.39
CA ARG A 146 2.15 7.19 6.13
C ARG A 146 1.34 5.95 6.49
N VAL A 147 1.70 4.78 5.98
CA VAL A 147 0.94 3.54 6.21
C VAL A 147 1.54 2.80 7.39
N ASP A 148 0.96 3.02 8.57
CA ASP A 148 1.40 2.40 9.83
C ASP A 148 1.42 0.86 9.77
N GLN A 149 0.51 0.26 9.00
CA GLN A 149 0.45 -1.19 8.81
C GLN A 149 1.77 -1.79 8.30
N LEU A 150 2.48 -1.09 7.42
CA LEU A 150 3.74 -1.58 6.86
C LEU A 150 4.85 -1.56 7.91
N TRP A 151 4.91 -0.50 8.72
CA TRP A 151 5.85 -0.36 9.83
C TRP A 151 5.66 -1.45 10.88
N TYR A 152 4.41 -1.69 11.31
CA TYR A 152 4.12 -2.76 12.26
C TYR A 152 4.56 -4.14 11.74
N LYS A 153 4.40 -4.41 10.45
CA LYS A 153 4.82 -5.69 9.85
C LYS A 153 6.34 -5.82 9.74
N ASP A 154 7.06 -4.74 9.50
CA ASP A 154 8.53 -4.72 9.49
C ASP A 154 9.11 -4.95 10.90
N VAL A 155 8.55 -4.27 11.91
CA VAL A 155 8.89 -4.51 13.33
C VAL A 155 8.62 -5.96 13.72
N TYR A 156 7.44 -6.50 13.37
CA TYR A 156 7.10 -7.89 13.65
C TYR A 156 8.08 -8.88 13.00
N LEU A 157 8.55 -8.58 11.78
CA LEU A 157 9.59 -9.39 11.13
C LEU A 157 10.90 -9.38 11.93
N GLU A 158 11.37 -8.21 12.36
CA GLU A 158 12.62 -8.11 13.14
C GLU A 158 12.50 -8.77 14.52
N GLU A 159 11.33 -8.69 15.16
CA GLU A 159 11.04 -9.40 16.42
C GLU A 159 11.08 -10.92 16.23
N LEU A 160 10.51 -11.45 15.14
CA LEU A 160 10.57 -12.88 14.81
C LEU A 160 12.00 -13.37 14.60
N LEU A 161 12.87 -12.50 14.10
CA LEU A 161 14.30 -12.78 13.92
C LEU A 161 15.12 -12.53 15.20
N GLN A 162 14.48 -12.09 16.28
CA GLN A 162 15.09 -11.70 17.56
C GLN A 162 16.17 -10.60 17.40
N ASN A 163 16.00 -9.72 16.40
CA ASN A 163 16.92 -8.64 16.12
C ASN A 163 16.48 -7.36 16.85
N VAL A 164 16.88 -7.24 18.12
CA VAL A 164 16.55 -6.07 18.97
C VAL A 164 17.12 -4.76 18.38
N PRO A 165 18.40 -4.69 17.93
CA PRO A 165 18.92 -3.46 17.33
C PRO A 165 18.21 -3.07 16.03
N GLY A 166 17.85 -4.04 15.20
CA GLY A 166 17.09 -3.77 13.96
C GLY A 166 15.71 -3.20 14.25
N THR A 167 15.03 -3.76 15.25
CA THR A 167 13.71 -3.27 15.69
C THR A 167 13.77 -1.80 16.13
N GLN A 168 14.78 -1.42 16.91
CA GLN A 168 14.99 -0.04 17.35
C GLN A 168 15.22 0.91 16.16
N GLN A 169 16.07 0.52 15.21
CA GLN A 169 16.34 1.34 14.01
C GLN A 169 15.08 1.57 13.16
N VAL A 170 14.20 0.56 13.04
CA VAL A 170 12.92 0.70 12.34
C VAL A 170 12.02 1.69 13.07
N PHE A 171 11.91 1.60 14.40
CA PHE A 171 11.14 2.55 15.20
C PHE A 171 11.71 3.97 15.14
N GLU A 172 13.02 4.16 15.26
CA GLU A 172 13.67 5.47 15.15
C GLU A 172 13.31 6.16 13.84
N ARG A 173 13.37 5.43 12.73
CA ARG A 173 12.95 5.92 11.42
C ARG A 173 11.46 6.23 11.37
N TRP A 174 10.63 5.41 12.01
CA TRP A 174 9.19 5.63 12.02
C TRP A 174 8.81 6.88 12.80
N MET A 175 9.45 7.12 13.94
CA MET A 175 9.19 8.30 14.78
C MET A 175 9.52 9.64 14.09
N GLN A 176 10.43 9.64 13.13
CA GLN A 176 10.71 10.83 12.30
C GLN A 176 9.47 11.30 11.50
N TRP A 177 8.51 10.42 11.26
CA TRP A 177 7.28 10.74 10.54
C TRP A 177 6.13 11.19 11.44
N GLU A 178 6.37 11.29 12.75
CA GLU A 178 5.40 11.64 13.80
C GLU A 178 4.11 10.80 13.69
N PRO A 179 4.19 9.48 13.94
CA PRO A 179 3.04 8.59 13.84
C PRO A 179 2.09 8.74 15.04
N ASN A 180 0.93 8.09 14.95
CA ASN A 180 -0.12 8.11 15.97
C ASN A 180 0.38 7.60 17.34
N ASP A 181 -0.28 7.97 18.44
CA ASP A 181 0.10 7.63 19.82
C ASP A 181 0.29 6.12 20.03
N LYS A 182 -0.48 5.30 19.33
CA LYS A 182 -0.36 3.83 19.34
C LYS A 182 1.04 3.33 18.92
N ALA A 183 1.72 4.02 17.99
CA ALA A 183 3.07 3.67 17.58
C ALA A 183 4.09 3.95 18.70
N TRP A 184 3.93 5.07 19.43
CA TRP A 184 4.76 5.42 20.57
C TRP A 184 4.61 4.42 21.73
N GLN A 185 3.38 4.01 22.03
CA GLN A 185 3.11 2.98 23.03
C GLN A 185 3.75 1.63 22.65
N ALA A 186 3.69 1.25 21.38
CA ALA A 186 4.34 0.04 20.88
C ALA A 186 5.87 0.10 21.08
N HIS A 187 6.49 1.24 20.75
CA HIS A 187 7.93 1.45 20.94
C HIS A 187 8.35 1.33 22.41
N ILE A 188 7.63 1.98 23.33
CA ILE A 188 7.91 1.88 24.77
C ILE A 188 7.81 0.42 25.25
N LYS A 189 6.79 -0.30 24.79
CA LYS A 189 6.59 -1.71 25.13
C LYS A 189 7.71 -2.60 24.62
N THR A 190 8.27 -2.31 23.44
CA THR A 190 9.43 -3.04 22.91
C THR A 190 10.70 -2.73 23.67
N CYS A 191 10.94 -1.46 24.05
CA CYS A 191 12.08 -1.07 24.87
C CYS A 191 12.04 -1.70 26.26
N ALA A 192 10.86 -1.84 26.86
CA ALA A 192 10.69 -2.46 28.17
C ALA A 192 10.89 -3.99 28.19
N ARG A 193 10.94 -4.64 27.01
CA ARG A 193 11.14 -6.09 26.87
C ARG A 193 12.57 -6.50 26.54
N ALA A 194 13.39 -5.54 26.11
CA ALA A 194 14.82 -5.73 25.83
C ALA A 194 15.63 -5.71 27.14
#